data_AF-C8VXP6-F1
#
_entry.id   AF-C8VXP6-F1
#
_cell.length_a   1.000
_cell.length_b   1.000
_cell.length_c   1.000
_cell.angle_alpha   90.00
_cell.angle_beta   90.00
_cell.angle_gamma   90.00
#
_symmetry.space_group_name_H-M   'P 1'
#
loop_
_entity.id
_entity.type
_entity.pdbx_description
1 polymer ?
#
loop_
_entity_poly.entity_id
_entity_poly.type
_entity_poly.pdbx_seq_one_letter_code
_entity_poly.pdbx_strand_id
1 'polypeptide(L)'
;MVNISVDLLSVGAKNRPGNPMTPKYITVHNTGNTAKGADALAHAAFLKNSNDSTGWHFTVDDKRIVQHIPCWENAWHATDGHGPGNVSSIGIEICVNSDGDYEKAEANAIELIRYLMDKYKIPLTNIVPHQKWYPAKYCPYKILPRWNEFISEIKQPDKVVYTVVAGDNLTKIAAKFGVSLAAIKGANSQIKDFSLIHIGDKINIPLS
;
A
#
# COMPACT_ATOMS: atom_id res chain seq x y z
N MET A 1 -3.06 -7.98 -5.49
CA MET A 1 -3.54 -6.59 -5.64
C MET A 1 -4.94 -6.56 -6.20
N VAL A 2 -5.88 -6.04 -5.42
CA VAL A 2 -7.23 -5.71 -5.87
C VAL A 2 -7.20 -4.52 -6.83
N ASN A 3 -8.13 -4.44 -7.78
CA ASN A 3 -8.19 -3.35 -8.75
C ASN A 3 -8.37 -1.97 -8.07
N ILE A 4 -7.62 -0.98 -8.56
CA ILE A 4 -7.75 0.42 -8.18
C ILE A 4 -8.74 1.08 -9.14
N SER A 5 -9.91 1.46 -8.63
CA SER A 5 -10.85 2.31 -9.36
C SER A 5 -10.42 3.77 -9.24
N VAL A 6 -10.26 4.46 -10.36
CA VAL A 6 -9.95 5.88 -10.36
C VAL A 6 -11.26 6.65 -10.40
N ASP A 7 -11.53 7.47 -9.38
CA ASP A 7 -12.72 8.31 -9.28
C ASP A 7 -12.35 9.69 -8.72
N LEU A 8 -11.66 10.49 -9.56
CA LEU A 8 -11.05 11.73 -9.11
C LEU A 8 -12.08 12.81 -8.76
N LEU A 9 -11.77 13.60 -7.73
CA LEU A 9 -12.46 14.85 -7.43
C LEU A 9 -12.29 15.86 -8.58
N SER A 10 -13.27 16.73 -8.78
CA SER A 10 -13.18 17.77 -9.81
C SER A 10 -11.99 18.70 -9.56
N VAL A 11 -11.32 19.14 -10.63
CA VAL A 11 -10.28 20.17 -10.55
C VAL A 11 -10.89 21.45 -9.97
N GLY A 12 -10.21 22.06 -9.00
CA GLY A 12 -10.68 23.25 -8.31
C GLY A 12 -11.67 23.00 -7.16
N ALA A 13 -12.04 21.74 -6.88
CA ALA A 13 -12.79 21.41 -5.68
C ALA A 13 -11.99 21.80 -4.42
N LYS A 14 -12.67 22.27 -3.37
CA LYS A 14 -12.02 22.78 -2.15
C LYS A 14 -11.15 21.75 -1.43
N ASN A 15 -11.52 20.47 -1.52
CA ASN A 15 -10.76 19.33 -1.00
C ASN A 15 -9.75 18.72 -1.99
N ARG A 16 -9.60 19.32 -3.19
CA ARG A 16 -8.55 19.00 -4.16
C ARG A 16 -7.71 20.26 -4.43
N PRO A 17 -6.70 20.55 -3.60
CA PRO A 17 -5.94 21.80 -3.67
C PRO A 17 -5.14 21.97 -4.96
N GLY A 18 -4.80 20.89 -5.66
CA GLY A 18 -4.14 20.94 -6.96
C GLY A 18 -2.67 21.38 -6.93
N ASN A 19 -2.03 21.48 -5.75
CA ASN A 19 -0.60 21.80 -5.70
C ASN A 19 0.22 20.57 -6.12
N PRO A 20 1.26 20.74 -6.96
CA PRO A 20 2.15 19.66 -7.34
C PRO A 20 2.82 18.99 -6.13
N MET A 21 2.97 17.67 -6.18
CA MET A 21 3.62 16.86 -5.15
C MET A 21 4.53 15.80 -5.79
N THR A 22 5.73 15.66 -5.24
CA THR A 22 6.53 14.43 -5.39
C THR A 22 6.43 13.64 -4.10
N PRO A 23 5.76 12.47 -4.07
CA PRO A 23 5.50 11.76 -2.84
C PRO A 23 6.79 11.19 -2.24
N LYS A 24 7.03 11.52 -0.97
CA LYS A 24 8.17 11.04 -0.17
C LYS A 24 7.72 10.11 0.96
N TYR A 25 6.45 10.17 1.35
CA TYR A 25 5.86 9.42 2.44
C TYR A 25 4.53 8.77 2.01
N ILE A 26 4.09 7.78 2.78
CA ILE A 26 2.72 7.29 2.75
C ILE A 26 2.16 7.41 4.17
N THR A 27 1.03 8.10 4.30
CA THR A 27 0.34 8.27 5.58
C THR A 27 -0.87 7.35 5.64
N VAL A 28 -0.85 6.44 6.62
CA VAL A 28 -1.93 5.47 6.84
C VAL A 28 -2.95 6.03 7.84
N HIS A 29 -4.23 5.85 7.53
CA HIS A 29 -5.36 6.27 8.34
C HIS A 29 -6.38 5.14 8.50
N ASN A 30 -7.20 5.23 9.54
CA ASN A 30 -8.48 4.52 9.60
C ASN A 30 -9.59 5.58 9.52
N THR A 31 -10.62 5.29 8.74
CA THR A 31 -11.75 6.19 8.50
C THR A 31 -12.47 6.61 9.79
N GLY A 32 -12.39 5.78 10.84
CA GLY A 32 -13.12 6.00 12.10
C GLY A 32 -14.63 5.84 11.96
N ASN A 33 -15.13 5.48 10.77
CA ASN A 33 -16.54 5.36 10.47
C ASN A 33 -16.94 3.88 10.44
N THR A 34 -17.54 3.42 11.54
CA THR A 34 -18.02 2.03 11.68
C THR A 34 -19.42 1.81 11.13
N ALA A 35 -20.07 2.85 10.59
CA ALA A 35 -21.43 2.72 10.08
C ALA A 35 -21.51 1.69 8.94
N LYS A 36 -22.59 0.91 8.94
CA LYS A 36 -22.89 -0.03 7.87
C LYS A 36 -22.90 0.69 6.52
N GLY A 37 -22.17 0.16 5.54
CA GLY A 37 -22.05 0.72 4.20
C GLY A 37 -21.06 1.87 4.06
N ALA A 38 -20.30 2.24 5.11
CA ALA A 38 -19.22 3.23 5.01
C ALA A 38 -17.95 2.67 4.31
N ASP A 39 -18.13 2.07 3.14
CA ASP A 39 -17.10 1.44 2.31
C ASP A 39 -16.33 2.47 1.47
N ALA A 40 -15.45 2.02 0.56
CA ALA A 40 -14.64 2.92 -0.25
C ALA A 40 -15.45 3.74 -1.26
N LEU A 41 -16.56 3.21 -1.79
CA LEU A 41 -17.44 3.97 -2.70
C LEU A 41 -18.24 5.02 -1.93
N ALA A 42 -18.69 4.70 -0.71
CA ALA A 42 -19.36 5.67 0.15
C ALA A 42 -18.46 6.87 0.46
N HIS A 43 -17.17 6.64 0.74
CA HIS A 43 -16.20 7.71 0.95
C HIS A 43 -15.91 8.51 -0.34
N ALA A 44 -15.86 7.85 -1.50
CA ALA A 44 -15.73 8.55 -2.79
C ALA A 44 -16.93 9.48 -3.04
N ALA A 45 -18.15 8.99 -2.81
CA ALA A 45 -19.36 9.80 -2.93
C ALA A 45 -19.40 10.94 -1.90
N PHE A 46 -18.95 10.68 -0.66
CA PHE A 46 -18.84 11.71 0.38
C PHE A 46 -17.89 12.84 -0.04
N LEU A 47 -16.68 12.51 -0.52
CA LEU A 47 -15.69 13.53 -0.89
C LEU A 47 -16.19 14.42 -2.04
N LYS A 48 -16.95 13.87 -3.00
CA LYS A 48 -17.55 14.66 -4.10
C LYS A 48 -18.65 15.61 -3.66
N ASN A 49 -19.35 15.29 -2.57
CA ASN A 49 -20.44 16.08 -2.03
C ASN A 49 -20.02 16.97 -0.85
N SER A 50 -18.78 16.83 -0.37
CA SER A 50 -18.25 17.64 0.73
C SER A 50 -17.83 19.03 0.25
N ASN A 51 -18.07 20.03 1.10
CA ASN A 51 -17.53 21.39 0.95
C ASN A 51 -16.44 21.68 1.99
N ASP A 52 -15.87 20.64 2.61
CA ASP A 52 -14.72 20.74 3.49
C ASP A 52 -13.43 20.82 2.66
N SER A 53 -12.33 21.20 3.31
CA SER A 53 -11.00 21.14 2.69
C SER A 53 -10.36 19.76 2.80
N THR A 54 -10.88 18.86 3.63
CA THR A 54 -10.26 17.55 3.85
C THR A 54 -10.36 16.66 2.62
N GLY A 55 -9.24 16.11 2.21
CA GLY A 55 -9.14 15.16 1.09
C GLY A 55 -7.91 14.26 1.26
N TRP A 56 -7.94 13.10 0.60
CA TRP A 56 -6.86 12.11 0.62
C TRP A 56 -6.85 11.33 -0.69
N HIS A 57 -5.77 10.59 -0.95
CA HIS A 57 -5.55 9.98 -2.26
C HIS A 57 -6.34 8.70 -2.46
N PHE A 58 -6.41 7.83 -1.46
CA PHE A 58 -7.06 6.51 -1.59
C PHE A 58 -7.96 6.17 -0.40
N THR A 59 -9.09 5.52 -0.68
CA THR A 59 -9.83 4.74 0.33
C THR A 59 -9.81 3.26 -0.03
N VAL A 60 -9.62 2.41 0.96
CA VAL A 60 -9.50 0.95 0.82
C VAL A 60 -10.53 0.25 1.71
N ASP A 61 -11.32 -0.64 1.12
CA ASP A 61 -12.21 -1.56 1.83
C ASP A 61 -11.84 -3.03 1.55
N ASP A 62 -12.66 -3.96 2.03
CA ASP A 62 -12.45 -5.40 1.88
C ASP A 62 -12.56 -5.91 0.43
N LYS A 63 -13.16 -5.13 -0.46
CA LYS A 63 -13.52 -5.52 -1.84
C LYS A 63 -12.77 -4.72 -2.91
N ARG A 64 -12.33 -3.49 -2.62
CA ARG A 64 -11.80 -2.56 -3.63
C ARG A 64 -10.97 -1.42 -3.05
N ILE A 65 -10.31 -0.70 -3.95
CA ILE A 65 -9.56 0.53 -3.70
C ILE A 65 -10.13 1.61 -4.61
N VAL A 66 -10.37 2.82 -4.08
CA VAL A 66 -10.79 3.98 -4.88
C VAL A 66 -9.78 5.12 -4.73
N GLN A 67 -9.34 5.69 -5.84
CA GLN A 67 -8.45 6.85 -5.88
C GLN A 67 -9.21 8.14 -6.14
N HIS A 68 -9.05 9.13 -5.26
CA HIS A 68 -9.79 10.40 -5.29
C HIS A 68 -8.94 11.59 -5.76
N ILE A 69 -7.63 11.54 -5.53
CA ILE A 69 -6.68 12.60 -5.89
C ILE A 69 -5.46 11.96 -6.56
N PRO A 70 -4.93 12.52 -7.68
CA PRO A 70 -3.71 12.02 -8.28
C PRO A 70 -2.51 12.11 -7.32
N CYS A 71 -1.61 11.13 -7.32
CA CYS A 71 -0.47 11.13 -6.40
C CYS A 71 0.60 12.19 -6.72
N TRP A 72 0.47 12.91 -7.83
CA TRP A 72 1.29 14.09 -8.14
C TRP A 72 0.64 15.40 -7.68
N GLU A 73 -0.48 15.34 -6.98
CA GLU A 73 -1.13 16.46 -6.29
C GLU A 73 -1.17 16.19 -4.78
N ASN A 74 -1.04 17.26 -3.99
CA ASN A 74 -1.13 17.17 -2.54
C ASN A 74 -2.59 17.01 -2.06
N ALA A 75 -2.77 16.61 -0.80
CA ALA A 75 -4.09 16.47 -0.18
C ALA A 75 -4.07 16.91 1.30
N TRP A 76 -5.21 17.36 1.83
CA TRP A 76 -5.33 17.84 3.21
C TRP A 76 -5.87 16.74 4.13
N HIS A 77 -4.98 15.95 4.75
CA HIS A 77 -5.35 14.84 5.64
C HIS A 77 -4.49 14.72 6.91
N ALA A 78 -3.31 15.35 6.96
CA ALA A 78 -2.29 15.12 7.99
C ALA A 78 -2.31 16.14 9.16
N THR A 79 -3.13 17.20 9.08
CA THR A 79 -3.28 18.21 10.15
C THR A 79 -1.97 18.93 10.50
N ASP A 80 -1.00 18.99 9.57
CA ASP A 80 0.31 19.61 9.77
C ASP A 80 0.49 20.90 8.93
N GLY A 81 -0.61 21.52 8.51
CA GLY A 81 -0.56 22.71 7.64
C GLY A 81 0.16 22.38 6.33
N HIS A 82 1.21 23.15 6.00
CA HIS A 82 2.06 22.89 4.83
C HIS A 82 3.24 21.95 5.15
N GLY A 83 3.13 21.19 6.22
CA GLY A 83 4.11 20.18 6.61
C GLY A 83 4.14 18.96 5.68
N PRO A 84 5.15 18.09 5.86
CA PRO A 84 5.43 16.97 4.96
C PRO A 84 4.29 15.96 4.82
N GLY A 85 3.41 15.83 5.81
CA GLY A 85 2.24 14.95 5.75
C GLY A 85 1.26 15.38 4.67
N ASN A 86 0.88 16.66 4.62
CA ASN A 86 -0.04 17.18 3.61
C ASN A 86 0.60 17.43 2.24
N VAL A 87 1.88 17.86 2.20
CA VAL A 87 2.50 18.34 0.96
C VAL A 87 3.44 17.35 0.29
N SER A 88 3.76 16.23 0.95
CA SER A 88 4.69 15.23 0.41
C SER A 88 4.32 13.78 0.75
N SER A 89 3.09 13.52 1.23
CA SER A 89 2.63 12.15 1.49
C SER A 89 1.39 11.78 0.71
N ILE A 90 1.29 10.50 0.37
CA ILE A 90 0.07 9.89 -0.13
C ILE A 90 -0.77 9.45 1.07
N GLY A 91 -1.99 10.00 1.22
CA GLY A 91 -2.95 9.62 2.25
C GLY A 91 -3.79 8.41 1.84
N ILE A 92 -3.79 7.37 2.70
CA ILE A 92 -4.58 6.15 2.52
C ILE A 92 -5.52 5.98 3.71
N GLU A 93 -6.83 6.00 3.45
CA GLU A 93 -7.88 5.70 4.43
C GLU A 93 -8.31 4.23 4.34
N ILE A 94 -8.23 3.51 5.46
CA ILE A 94 -8.71 2.12 5.56
C ILE A 94 -10.09 2.11 6.21
N CYS A 95 -11.07 1.56 5.51
CA CYS A 95 -12.45 1.44 5.98
C CYS A 95 -12.55 0.55 7.23
N VAL A 96 -13.47 0.91 8.13
CA VAL A 96 -13.77 0.15 9.37
C VAL A 96 -15.27 -0.13 9.53
N ASN A 97 -16.02 -0.04 8.44
CA ASN A 97 -17.47 -0.22 8.42
C ASN A 97 -17.87 -1.62 8.93
N SER A 98 -18.93 -1.68 9.74
CA SER A 98 -19.32 -2.89 10.48
C SER A 98 -19.71 -4.09 9.61
N ASP A 99 -20.06 -3.85 8.35
CA ASP A 99 -20.42 -4.86 7.36
C ASP A 99 -19.29 -5.22 6.38
N GLY A 100 -18.08 -4.71 6.63
CA GLY A 100 -16.86 -5.05 5.90
C GLY A 100 -15.94 -5.96 6.71
N ASP A 101 -15.08 -6.70 6.00
CA ASP A 101 -13.98 -7.45 6.60
C ASP A 101 -12.75 -6.53 6.78
N TYR A 102 -12.51 -6.09 8.02
CA TYR A 102 -11.39 -5.18 8.32
C TYR A 102 -10.02 -5.81 8.03
N GLU A 103 -9.83 -7.10 8.33
CA GLU A 103 -8.55 -7.78 8.07
C GLU A 103 -8.27 -7.83 6.57
N LYS A 104 -9.31 -8.07 5.77
CA LYS A 104 -9.20 -8.01 4.31
C LYS A 104 -8.93 -6.60 3.80
N ALA A 105 -9.59 -5.58 4.35
CA ALA A 105 -9.34 -4.18 3.99
C ALA A 105 -7.89 -3.77 4.29
N GLU A 106 -7.36 -4.19 5.43
CA GLU A 106 -5.97 -3.95 5.79
C GLU A 106 -4.99 -4.69 4.86
N ALA A 107 -5.26 -5.97 4.54
CA ALA A 107 -4.46 -6.72 3.57
C ALA A 107 -4.43 -6.04 2.19
N ASN A 108 -5.59 -5.55 1.71
CA ASN A 108 -5.67 -4.78 0.47
C ASN A 108 -4.87 -3.47 0.56
N ALA A 109 -4.87 -2.80 1.71
CA ALA A 109 -4.09 -1.59 1.94
C ALA A 109 -2.58 -1.88 1.95
N ILE A 110 -2.14 -3.00 2.53
CA ILE A 110 -0.74 -3.45 2.50
C ILE A 110 -0.28 -3.68 1.05
N GLU A 111 -1.11 -4.33 0.22
CA GLU A 111 -0.81 -4.49 -1.20
C GLU A 111 -0.67 -3.12 -1.89
N LEU A 112 -1.61 -2.19 -1.66
CA LEU A 112 -1.56 -0.82 -2.20
C LEU A 112 -0.28 -0.09 -1.78
N ILE A 113 0.07 -0.13 -0.49
CA ILE A 113 1.27 0.49 0.05
C ILE A 113 2.52 -0.03 -0.67
N ARG A 114 2.65 -1.35 -0.84
CA ARG A 114 3.77 -1.96 -1.56
C ARG A 114 3.87 -1.50 -3.02
N TYR A 115 2.75 -1.42 -3.73
CA TYR A 115 2.72 -0.89 -5.10
C TYR A 115 3.17 0.58 -5.15
N LEU A 116 2.68 1.41 -4.24
CA LEU A 116 3.05 2.82 -4.19
C LEU A 116 4.52 3.02 -3.80
N MET A 117 5.03 2.19 -2.88
CA MET A 117 6.45 2.15 -2.52
C MET A 117 7.31 1.86 -3.75
N ASP A 118 7.00 0.83 -4.53
CA ASP A 118 7.76 0.50 -5.73
C ASP A 118 7.63 1.58 -6.81
N LYS A 119 6.41 2.06 -7.07
CA LYS A 119 6.13 3.06 -8.11
C LYS A 119 6.82 4.38 -7.87
N TYR A 120 6.84 4.84 -6.62
CA TYR A 120 7.38 6.15 -6.25
C TYR A 120 8.73 6.08 -5.53
N LYS A 121 9.31 4.88 -5.40
CA LYS A 121 10.57 4.61 -4.70
C LYS A 121 10.57 5.17 -3.26
N ILE A 122 9.45 4.97 -2.56
CA ILE A 122 9.28 5.37 -1.16
C ILE A 122 9.81 4.25 -0.26
N PRO A 123 10.80 4.50 0.61
CA PRO A 123 11.36 3.48 1.48
C PRO A 123 10.37 3.10 2.60
N LEU A 124 10.49 1.88 3.13
CA LEU A 124 9.63 1.38 4.21
C LEU A 124 9.64 2.30 5.45
N THR A 125 10.77 2.95 5.73
CA THR A 125 10.92 3.93 6.82
C THR A 125 10.04 5.17 6.69
N ASN A 126 9.48 5.40 5.49
CA ASN A 126 8.62 6.53 5.18
C ASN A 126 7.13 6.14 5.11
N ILE A 127 6.79 4.92 5.53
CA ILE A 127 5.40 4.54 5.82
C ILE A 127 5.12 4.91 7.27
N VAL A 128 4.14 5.78 7.48
CA VAL A 128 3.93 6.44 8.77
C VAL A 128 2.45 6.51 9.14
N PRO A 129 2.09 6.48 10.43
CA PRO A 129 0.73 6.73 10.85
C PRO A 129 0.43 8.23 10.78
N HIS A 130 -0.84 8.62 10.71
CA HIS A 130 -1.23 10.03 10.87
C HIS A 130 -0.68 10.62 12.19
N GLN A 131 -0.66 9.84 13.27
CA GLN A 131 -0.14 10.28 14.57
C GLN A 131 1.30 10.82 14.51
N LYS A 132 2.12 10.42 13.52
CA LYS A 132 3.47 11.01 13.33
C LYS A 132 3.41 12.51 13.07
N TRP A 133 2.44 12.95 12.26
CA TRP A 133 2.31 14.34 11.85
C TRP A 133 1.57 15.18 12.87
N TYR A 134 0.59 14.57 13.55
CA TYR A 134 -0.18 15.23 14.59
C TYR A 134 -0.32 14.31 15.82
N PRO A 135 0.62 14.41 16.79
CA PRO A 135 0.72 13.48 17.93
C PRO A 135 -0.55 13.32 18.77
N ALA A 136 -1.39 14.36 18.81
CA ALA A 136 -2.66 14.36 19.54
C ALA A 136 -3.75 13.50 18.87
N LYS A 137 -3.59 13.11 17.60
CA LYS A 137 -4.55 12.24 16.91
C LYS A 137 -4.09 10.80 16.90
N TYR A 138 -4.86 9.95 17.58
CA TYR A 138 -4.68 8.51 17.63
C TYR A 138 -5.23 7.83 16.36
N CYS A 139 -4.53 8.00 15.24
CA CYS A 139 -4.89 7.44 13.94
C CYS A 139 -3.64 6.87 13.25
N PRO A 140 -3.70 5.67 12.65
CA PRO A 140 -4.83 4.73 12.53
C PRO A 140 -5.09 3.91 13.82
N TYR A 141 -6.23 4.09 14.49
CA TYR A 141 -6.46 3.57 15.84
C TYR A 141 -6.46 2.03 15.95
N LYS A 142 -6.82 1.30 14.89
CA LYS A 142 -6.78 -0.18 14.88
C LYS A 142 -5.38 -0.74 14.63
N ILE A 143 -4.49 0.04 14.02
CA ILE A 143 -3.16 -0.40 13.61
C ILE A 143 -2.08 0.09 14.58
N LEU A 144 -2.24 1.30 15.15
CA LEU A 144 -1.27 1.91 16.07
C LEU A 144 -0.77 0.97 17.18
N PRO A 145 -1.63 0.20 17.90
CA PRO A 145 -1.16 -0.74 18.93
C PRO A 145 -0.19 -1.81 18.41
N ARG A 146 -0.26 -2.14 17.13
CA ARG A 146 0.51 -3.19 16.45
C ARG A 146 1.29 -2.66 15.25
N TRP A 147 1.71 -1.39 15.32
CA TRP A 147 2.33 -0.71 14.18
C TRP A 147 3.55 -1.47 13.64
N ASN A 148 4.36 -2.07 14.51
CA ASN A 148 5.53 -2.85 14.11
C ASN A 148 5.15 -4.13 13.35
N GLU A 149 4.07 -4.80 13.73
CA GLU A 149 3.55 -5.98 13.03
C GLU A 149 3.05 -5.58 11.64
N PHE A 150 2.26 -4.51 11.56
CA PHE A 150 1.80 -3.95 10.28
C PHE A 150 2.96 -3.55 9.35
N ILE A 151 4.01 -2.90 9.86
CA ILE A 151 5.22 -2.59 9.08
C ILE A 151 5.94 -3.87 8.63
N SER A 152 6.01 -4.89 9.50
CA SER A 152 6.58 -6.19 9.15
C SER A 152 5.77 -6.89 8.05
N GLU A 153 4.44 -6.75 8.06
CA GLU A 153 3.58 -7.26 7.01
C GLU A 153 3.75 -6.47 5.71
N ILE A 154 3.99 -5.16 5.74
CA ILE A 154 4.29 -4.38 4.52
C ILE A 154 5.61 -4.81 3.91
N LYS A 155 6.63 -5.09 4.73
CA LYS A 155 7.92 -5.59 4.27
C LYS A 155 7.65 -6.85 3.43
N GLN A 156 7.88 -6.76 2.12
CA GLN A 156 7.86 -7.96 1.29
C GLN A 156 8.90 -8.93 1.85
N PRO A 157 8.63 -10.25 1.86
CA PRO A 157 9.65 -11.18 2.30
C PRO A 157 10.86 -11.02 1.38
N ASP A 158 12.04 -10.74 1.95
CA ASP A 158 13.30 -10.56 1.21
C ASP A 158 13.61 -11.78 0.32
N LYS A 159 12.99 -12.93 0.64
CA LYS A 159 12.96 -14.12 -0.20
C LYS A 159 11.68 -14.94 -0.02
N VAL A 160 11.28 -15.69 -1.04
CA VAL A 160 10.34 -16.82 -0.91
C VAL A 160 11.02 -18.14 -1.23
N VAL A 161 10.61 -19.23 -0.61
CA VAL A 161 11.10 -20.57 -0.94
C VAL A 161 10.12 -21.20 -1.93
N TYR A 162 10.54 -21.33 -3.18
CA TYR A 162 9.76 -21.98 -4.23
C TYR A 162 10.11 -23.46 -4.30
N THR A 163 9.09 -24.31 -4.42
CA THR A 163 9.27 -25.76 -4.65
C THR A 163 9.15 -26.04 -6.14
N VAL A 164 10.19 -26.59 -6.74
CA VAL A 164 10.26 -26.90 -8.18
C VAL A 164 9.16 -27.90 -8.56
N VAL A 165 8.46 -27.63 -9.65
CA VAL A 165 7.45 -28.54 -10.21
C VAL A 165 7.82 -29.00 -11.62
N ALA A 166 7.07 -29.97 -12.16
CA ALA A 166 7.33 -30.51 -13.48
C ALA A 166 7.34 -29.42 -14.57
N GLY A 167 8.39 -29.40 -15.39
CA GLY A 167 8.54 -28.46 -16.50
C GLY A 167 9.22 -27.12 -16.15
N ASP A 168 9.58 -26.92 -14.87
CA ASP A 168 10.37 -25.78 -14.44
C ASP A 168 11.83 -25.87 -14.91
N ASN A 169 12.41 -24.70 -15.11
CA ASN A 169 13.85 -24.49 -15.07
C ASN A 169 14.08 -23.13 -14.39
N LEU A 170 15.32 -22.83 -13.98
CA LEU A 170 15.60 -21.61 -13.24
C LEU A 170 15.24 -20.33 -14.02
N THR A 171 15.32 -20.34 -15.36
CA THR A 171 14.92 -19.20 -16.19
C THR A 171 13.41 -18.96 -16.13
N LYS A 172 12.59 -20.02 -16.22
CA LYS A 172 11.14 -19.93 -16.09
C LYS A 172 10.72 -19.49 -14.69
N ILE A 173 11.39 -20.01 -13.67
CA ILE A 173 11.16 -19.60 -12.27
C ILE A 173 11.53 -18.13 -12.10
N ALA A 174 12.70 -17.70 -12.60
CA ALA A 174 13.12 -16.30 -12.56
C ALA A 174 12.09 -15.36 -13.20
N ALA A 175 11.62 -15.70 -14.40
CA ALA A 175 10.58 -14.94 -15.10
C ALA A 175 9.26 -14.91 -14.32
N LYS A 176 8.83 -16.03 -13.73
CA LYS A 176 7.61 -16.13 -12.92
C LYS A 176 7.61 -15.18 -11.72
N PHE A 177 8.78 -14.97 -11.11
CA PHE A 177 8.94 -14.10 -9.95
C PHE A 177 9.47 -12.70 -10.30
N GLY A 178 9.71 -12.40 -11.58
CA GLY A 178 10.23 -11.10 -12.01
C GLY A 178 11.66 -10.81 -11.54
N VAL A 179 12.47 -11.86 -11.27
CA VAL A 179 13.85 -11.74 -10.77
C VAL A 179 14.84 -12.19 -11.85
N SER A 180 16.12 -11.81 -11.70
CA SER A 180 17.15 -12.29 -12.61
C SER A 180 17.63 -13.70 -12.25
N LEU A 181 18.07 -14.48 -13.25
CA LEU A 181 18.72 -15.77 -13.01
C LEU A 181 19.97 -15.63 -12.12
N ALA A 182 20.71 -14.53 -12.27
CA ALA A 182 21.87 -14.22 -11.44
C ALA A 182 21.49 -14.03 -9.96
N ALA A 183 20.39 -13.32 -9.69
CA ALA A 183 19.88 -13.14 -8.33
C ALA A 183 19.48 -14.49 -7.70
N ILE A 184 18.77 -15.35 -8.45
CA ILE A 184 18.46 -16.70 -7.98
C ILE A 184 19.73 -17.49 -7.69
N LYS A 185 20.73 -17.49 -8.59
CA LYS A 185 21.99 -18.22 -8.35
C LYS A 185 22.72 -17.70 -7.10
N GLY A 186 22.77 -16.38 -6.92
CA GLY A 186 23.37 -15.74 -5.74
C GLY A 186 22.65 -16.10 -4.42
N ALA A 187 21.33 -16.21 -4.44
CA ALA A 187 20.53 -16.55 -3.26
C ALA A 187 20.52 -18.05 -2.90
N ASN A 188 21.13 -18.90 -3.73
CA ASN A 188 21.07 -20.34 -3.61
C ASN A 188 22.45 -21.00 -3.61
N SER A 189 23.36 -20.55 -2.74
CA SER A 189 24.70 -21.14 -2.60
C SER A 189 24.69 -22.63 -2.22
N GLN A 190 23.57 -23.16 -1.73
CA GLN A 190 23.39 -24.58 -1.46
C GLN A 190 23.22 -25.45 -2.72
N ILE A 191 22.89 -24.86 -3.88
CA ILE A 191 22.71 -25.58 -5.15
C ILE A 191 24.06 -25.66 -5.86
N LYS A 192 24.56 -26.89 -6.07
CA LYS A 192 25.88 -27.13 -6.69
C LYS A 192 25.85 -27.07 -8.21
N ASP A 193 24.76 -27.54 -8.82
CA ASP A 193 24.57 -27.52 -10.27
C ASP A 193 23.22 -26.91 -10.61
N PHE A 194 23.25 -25.65 -11.06
CA PHE A 194 22.07 -24.90 -11.44
C PHE A 194 21.44 -25.36 -12.77
N SER A 195 22.08 -26.28 -13.51
CA SER A 195 21.51 -26.90 -14.70
C SER A 195 20.65 -28.13 -14.39
N LEU A 196 20.75 -28.66 -13.16
CA LEU A 196 20.10 -29.88 -12.69
C LEU A 196 19.26 -29.59 -11.43
N ILE A 197 18.06 -29.05 -11.65
CA ILE A 197 17.03 -28.95 -10.60
C ILE A 197 15.99 -30.07 -10.78
N HIS A 198 15.49 -30.59 -9.67
CA HIS A 198 14.53 -31.69 -9.63
C HIS A 198 13.21 -31.24 -9.03
N ILE A 199 12.12 -31.92 -9.40
CA ILE A 199 10.81 -31.70 -8.78
C ILE A 199 10.95 -31.91 -7.27
N GLY A 200 10.44 -30.95 -6.49
CA GLY A 200 10.56 -30.94 -5.03
C GLY A 200 11.73 -30.12 -4.48
N ASP A 201 12.68 -29.71 -5.32
CA ASP A 201 13.79 -28.85 -4.87
C ASP A 201 13.28 -27.50 -4.36
N LYS A 202 13.92 -27.01 -3.29
CA LYS A 202 13.62 -25.71 -2.69
C LYS A 202 14.58 -24.65 -3.20
N ILE A 203 14.04 -23.67 -3.92
CA ILE A 203 14.76 -22.54 -4.49
C ILE A 203 14.42 -21.27 -3.70
N ASN A 204 15.42 -20.62 -3.10
CA ASN A 204 15.28 -19.28 -2.54
C ASN A 204 15.14 -18.26 -3.69
N ILE A 205 14.02 -17.58 -3.76
CA ILE A 205 13.76 -16.52 -4.73
C ILE A 205 13.94 -15.18 -4.01
N PRO A 206 15.00 -14.41 -4.28
CA PRO A 206 15.19 -13.10 -3.67
C PRO A 206 14.20 -12.11 -4.29
N LEU A 207 13.32 -11.51 -3.48
CA LEU A 207 12.29 -10.57 -3.97
C LEU A 207 12.69 -9.10 -3.77
N SER A 208 13.90 -8.85 -3.26
CA SER A 208 14.50 -7.53 -2.99
C SER A 208 15.87 -7.39 -3.63
#